data_AF-A0A7D6VRL5-F1
#
_entry.id   AF-A0A7D6VRL5-F1
#
_cell.length_a   1.000
_cell.length_b   1.000
_cell.length_c   1.000
_cell.angle_alpha   90.00
_cell.angle_beta   90.00
_cell.angle_gamma   90.00
#
_symmetry.space_group_name_H-M   'P 1'
#
loop_
_entity.id
_entity.type
_entity.pdbx_description
1 polymer ?
#
loop_
_entity_poly.entity_id
_entity_poly.type
_entity_poly.pdbx_seq_one_letter_code
_entity_poly.pdbx_strand_id
1 'polypeptide(L)'
;MMKNPYSEMIDLMRVQGASYNPPSIKIGTMLSSSVLKVGELQVNKRNLLINEYWVSKLSTGDSVAVLSTDDRQKFIILCKVV
;
A
#
# COMPACT_ATOMS: atom_id res chain seq x y z
N MET A 1 22.75 -5.83 -31.20
CA MET A 1 21.89 -7.02 -30.99
C MET A 1 20.45 -6.59 -31.15
N MET A 2 19.73 -7.18 -32.11
CA MET A 2 18.31 -6.89 -32.34
C MET A 2 17.50 -7.48 -31.18
N LYS A 3 16.67 -6.66 -30.51
CA LYS A 3 15.76 -7.18 -29.48
C LYS A 3 14.81 -8.17 -30.15
N ASN A 4 14.70 -9.37 -29.58
CA ASN A 4 13.81 -10.40 -30.10
C ASN A 4 12.35 -9.87 -30.03
N PRO A 5 11.60 -9.85 -31.15
CA PRO A 5 10.24 -9.30 -31.19
C PRO A 5 9.27 -10.03 -30.24
N TYR A 6 9.52 -11.31 -29.94
CA TYR A 6 8.75 -12.05 -28.95
C TYR A 6 9.01 -11.54 -27.52
N SER A 7 10.24 -11.16 -27.20
CA SER A 7 10.58 -10.58 -25.90
C SER A 7 9.91 -9.22 -25.70
N GLU A 8 9.83 -8.42 -26.76
CA GLU A 8 9.13 -7.13 -26.73
C GLU A 8 7.63 -7.30 -26.47
N MET A 9 6.99 -8.27 -27.13
CA MET A 9 5.58 -8.58 -26.91
C MET A 9 5.31 -9.01 -25.45
N ILE A 10 6.15 -9.89 -24.89
CA ILE A 10 6.03 -10.34 -23.48
C ILE A 10 6.24 -9.18 -22.51
N ASP A 11 7.20 -8.29 -22.78
CA ASP A 11 7.43 -7.11 -21.95
C ASP A 11 6.23 -6.16 -21.99
N LEU A 12 5.64 -5.95 -23.17
CA LEU A 12 4.47 -5.12 -23.36
C LEU A 12 3.24 -5.69 -22.61
N MET A 13 3.03 -7.01 -22.68
CA MET A 13 1.99 -7.70 -21.88
C MET A 13 2.22 -7.53 -20.37
N ARG A 14 3.48 -7.64 -19.91
CA ARG A 14 3.82 -7.47 -18.49
C ARG A 14 3.57 -6.04 -18.02
N VAL A 15 3.97 -5.04 -18.80
CA VAL A 15 3.79 -3.62 -18.45
C VAL A 15 2.30 -3.25 -18.43
N GLN A 16 1.53 -3.69 -19.43
CA GLN A 16 0.09 -3.42 -19.47
C GLN A 16 -0.65 -4.18 -18.37
N GLY A 17 -0.30 -5.44 -18.11
CA GLY A 17 -0.87 -6.21 -17.00
C GLY A 17 -0.57 -5.60 -15.63
N ALA A 18 0.65 -5.10 -15.42
CA ALA A 18 1.05 -4.43 -14.18
C ALA A 18 0.36 -3.07 -13.98
N SER A 19 0.00 -2.37 -15.06
CA SER A 19 -0.65 -1.05 -15.01
C SER A 19 -2.05 -1.10 -14.39
N TYR A 20 -2.73 -2.23 -14.51
CA TYR A 20 -4.06 -2.48 -13.93
C TYR A 20 -4.04 -3.46 -12.76
N ASN A 21 -2.85 -3.80 -12.25
CA ASN A 21 -2.80 -4.60 -11.04
C ASN A 21 -3.35 -3.77 -9.87
N PRO A 22 -4.34 -4.30 -9.13
CA PRO A 22 -4.83 -3.66 -7.92
C PRO A 22 -3.67 -3.33 -6.98
N PRO A 23 -3.79 -2.28 -6.17
CA PRO A 23 -2.80 -1.98 -5.14
C PRO A 23 -2.52 -3.22 -4.30
N SER A 24 -1.25 -3.56 -4.10
CA SER A 24 -0.89 -4.67 -3.24
C SER A 24 -1.00 -4.28 -1.77
N ILE A 25 -1.27 -5.27 -0.92
CA ILE A 25 -1.17 -5.09 0.53
C ILE A 25 0.30 -4.82 0.89
N LYS A 26 0.52 -3.78 1.68
CA LYS A 26 1.83 -3.40 2.23
C LYS A 26 1.80 -3.51 3.74
N ILE A 27 2.98 -3.62 4.35
CA ILE A 27 3.14 -3.50 5.79
C ILE A 27 3.55 -2.07 6.11
N GLY A 28 2.91 -1.48 7.10
CA GLY A 28 3.27 -0.19 7.66
C GLY A 28 3.41 -0.25 9.18
N THR A 29 4.03 0.78 9.74
CA THR A 29 4.22 0.94 11.18
C THR A 29 3.52 2.21 11.64
N MET A 30 2.72 2.10 12.70
CA MET A 30 2.07 3.26 13.30
C MET A 30 3.11 4.11 14.03
N LEU A 31 3.27 5.38 13.65
CA LEU A 31 4.11 6.34 14.38
C LEU A 31 3.33 7.02 15.51
N SER A 32 2.02 7.08 15.38
CA SER A 32 1.06 7.48 16.42
C SER A 32 -0.28 6.81 16.12
N SER A 33 -1.30 7.01 16.95
CA SER A 33 -2.67 6.50 16.69
C SER A 33 -3.29 7.04 15.39
N SER A 34 -2.71 8.07 14.77
CA SER A 34 -3.26 8.74 13.57
C SER A 34 -2.23 8.98 12.46
N VAL A 35 -0.99 8.50 12.62
CA VAL A 35 0.07 8.66 11.62
C VAL A 35 0.68 7.30 11.33
N LEU A 36 0.69 6.93 10.06
CA LEU A 36 1.19 5.66 9.56
C LEU A 36 2.45 5.90 8.73
N LYS A 37 3.48 5.06 8.93
CA LYS A 37 4.65 4.99 8.05
C LYS A 37 4.56 3.75 7.16
N VAL A 38 4.62 3.94 5.84
CA VAL A 38 4.66 2.85 4.85
C VAL A 38 5.92 3.01 4.00
N GLY A 39 6.93 2.18 4.24
CA GLY A 39 8.27 2.42 3.68
C GLY A 39 8.80 3.78 4.15
N GLU A 40 9.18 4.66 3.23
CA GLU A 40 9.64 6.03 3.54
C GLU A 40 8.51 7.06 3.61
N LEU A 41 7.28 6.69 3.24
CA LEU A 41 6.14 7.61 3.22
C LEU A 41 5.49 7.70 4.61
N GLN A 42 5.28 8.92 5.10
CA GLN A 42 4.42 9.19 6.25
C GLN A 42 3.03 9.66 5.80
N VAL A 43 2.00 8.97 6.28
CA VAL A 43 0.60 9.21 5.96
C VAL A 43 -0.10 9.76 7.20
N ASN A 44 -0.67 10.95 7.05
CA ASN A 44 -1.42 11.62 8.11
C ASN A 44 -2.89 11.20 8.12
N LYS A 45 -3.58 11.48 9.23
CA LYS A 45 -5.02 11.20 9.46
C LYS A 45 -5.95 11.54 8.29
N ARG A 46 -5.71 12.63 7.56
CA ARG A 46 -6.54 13.06 6.41
C ARG A 46 -6.57 12.02 5.28
N ASN A 47 -5.50 11.26 5.13
CA ASN A 47 -5.31 10.26 4.07
C ASN A 47 -5.35 8.83 4.62
N LEU A 48 -5.69 8.66 5.90
CA LEU A 48 -5.69 7.36 6.57
C LEU A 48 -7.11 6.98 6.96
N LEU A 49 -7.59 5.88 6.39
CA LEU A 49 -8.89 5.30 6.68
C LEU A 49 -8.68 4.15 7.67
N ILE A 50 -9.25 4.29 8.86
CA ILE A 50 -9.15 3.32 9.94
C ILE A 50 -10.56 2.91 10.33
N ASN A 51 -10.81 1.61 10.38
CA ASN A 51 -12.07 1.10 10.94
C ASN A 51 -12.20 1.50 12.41
N GLU A 52 -13.40 1.88 12.84
CA GLU A 52 -13.72 2.31 14.21
C GLU A 52 -13.21 1.37 15.31
N TYR A 53 -13.20 0.06 15.06
CA TYR A 53 -12.67 -0.96 15.97
C TYR A 53 -11.17 -0.77 16.27
N TRP A 54 -10.39 -0.33 15.29
CA TRP A 54 -8.94 -0.19 15.40
C TRP A 54 -8.51 1.18 15.93
N VAL A 55 -9.36 2.21 15.83
CA VAL A 55 -9.03 3.60 16.23
C VAL A 55 -8.50 3.70 17.67
N SER A 56 -9.06 2.91 18.59
CA SER A 56 -8.66 2.90 20.01
C SER A 56 -7.67 1.80 20.37
N LYS A 57 -7.32 0.91 19.44
CA LYS A 57 -6.50 -0.29 19.69
C LYS A 57 -5.11 -0.22 19.08
N LEU A 58 -4.88 0.69 18.15
CA LEU A 58 -3.58 0.91 17.53
C LEU A 58 -2.73 1.86 18.37
N SER A 59 -1.53 1.42 18.70
CA SER A 59 -0.52 2.18 19.44
C SER A 59 0.71 2.47 18.57
N THR A 60 1.52 3.42 19.01
CA THR A 60 2.82 3.69 18.39
C THR A 60 3.68 2.42 18.40
N GLY A 61 4.28 2.10 17.24
CA GLY A 61 5.10 0.91 17.03
C GLY A 61 4.32 -0.28 16.46
N ASP A 62 2.99 -0.23 16.40
CA ASP A 62 2.20 -1.35 15.86
C ASP A 62 2.44 -1.55 14.36
N SER A 63 2.68 -2.80 13.96
CA SER A 63 2.70 -3.23 12.56
C SER A 63 1.28 -3.46 12.06
N VAL A 64 0.96 -2.91 10.89
CA VAL A 64 -0.37 -3.02 10.28
C VAL A 64 -0.28 -3.41 8.81
N ALA A 65 -1.25 -4.20 8.35
CA ALA A 65 -1.46 -4.44 6.93
C ALA A 65 -2.31 -3.32 6.34
N VAL A 66 -1.84 -2.73 5.24
CA VAL A 66 -2.46 -1.58 4.60
C VAL A 66 -2.61 -1.75 3.11
N LEU A 67 -3.74 -1.26 2.59
CA LEU A 67 -4.05 -1.18 1.18
C LEU A 67 -4.15 0.29 0.77
N SER A 68 -3.51 0.70 -0.33
CA SER A 68 -3.75 2.03 -0.87
C SER A 68 -4.96 2.03 -1.79
N THR A 69 -5.68 3.15 -1.89
CA THR A 69 -6.71 3.37 -2.91
C THR A 69 -6.09 3.45 -4.31
N ASP A 70 -6.91 3.37 -5.36
CA ASP A 70 -6.44 3.38 -6.75
C ASP A 70 -5.66 4.64 -7.10
N ASP A 71 -6.02 5.78 -6.52
CA ASP A 71 -5.30 7.06 -6.65
C ASP A 71 -3.95 7.10 -5.89
N ARG A 72 -3.66 6.06 -5.09
CA ARG A 72 -2.48 5.91 -4.21
C ARG A 72 -2.30 7.04 -3.19
N GLN A 73 -3.33 7.84 -2.93
CA GLN A 73 -3.27 8.96 -2.00
C GLN A 73 -3.80 8.59 -0.62
N LYS A 74 -4.78 7.69 -0.54
CA LYS A 74 -5.34 7.22 0.73
C LYS A 74 -4.91 5.79 1.04
N PHE A 75 -4.82 5.49 2.33
CA PHE A 75 -4.44 4.18 2.85
C PHE A 75 -5.52 3.67 3.80
N ILE A 76 -5.87 2.40 3.66
CA ILE A 76 -6.87 1.70 4.46
C ILE A 76 -6.14 0.69 5.34
N ILE A 77 -6.27 0.83 6.67
CA ILE A 77 -5.76 -0.17 7.61
C ILE A 77 -6.72 -1.35 7.64
N LEU A 78 -6.24 -2.53 7.27
CA LEU A 78 -7.02 -3.77 7.25
C LEU A 78 -6.97 -4.46 8.61
N CYS A 79 -5.77 -4.62 9.17
CA CYS A 79 -5.55 -5.28 10.46
C CYS A 79 -4.20 -4.90 11.08
N LYS A 80 -4.09 -5.15 12.39
CA LYS A 80 -2.80 -5.24 13.09
C LYS A 80 -2.17 -6.61 12.83
N VAL A 81 -0.86 -6.63 12.58
CA VAL A 81 -0.05 -7.85 12.45
C VAL A 81 0.62 -8.10 13.81
N VAL A 82 0.42 -9.30 14.37
CA VAL A 82 0.96 -9.74 15.66
C VAL A 82 2.17 -10.66 15.47
#